data_AF-A0A1A2JWA3-F1
#
_entry.id   AF-A0A1A2JWA3-F1
#
_cell.length_a   1.000
_cell.length_b   1.000
_cell.length_c   1.000
_cell.angle_alpha   90.00
_cell.angle_beta   90.00
_cell.angle_gamma   90.00
#
_symmetry.space_group_name_H-M   'P 1'
#
loop_
_entity.id
_entity.type
_entity.pdbx_description
1 polymer ?
#
loop_
_entity_poly.entity_id
_entity_poly.type
_entity_poly.pdbx_seq_one_letter_code
_entity_poly.pdbx_strand_id
1 'polypeptide(L)'
;MRGDFDSPSRWLWLVKWCVLAVPHYPILIGLYLIFPLSTVVAGVAILFTGRYPRPLFDFNVGVLRWSWRVMNFRFPMNSTDQYPPFTLASRPDYPGDLQVDYPERLRNWAVLVKWLLAIPQILLCWSMEPLLQLLCVIAAVSLLCTATIPPGMFDLLLGIVRWRYRVAVYVSLMRDEYPPFRMDLGAR
;
A
#
# COMPACT_ATOMS: atom_id res chain seq x y z
N MET A 1 7.54 3.82 4.92
CA MET A 1 6.12 3.51 5.19
C MET A 1 5.91 3.46 6.69
N ARG A 2 5.09 4.35 7.24
CA ARG A 2 4.80 4.45 8.69
C ARG A 2 3.36 4.01 8.97
N GLY A 3 3.12 3.42 10.13
CA GLY A 3 1.80 3.12 10.65
C GLY A 3 1.91 3.01 12.17
N ASP A 4 1.52 4.07 12.87
CA ASP A 4 1.55 4.11 14.34
C ASP A 4 0.29 3.47 14.94
N PHE A 5 0.44 2.99 16.18
CA PHE A 5 -0.60 2.33 16.97
C PHE A 5 -1.36 3.36 17.80
N ASP A 6 -2.53 3.78 17.35
CA ASP A 6 -3.43 4.64 18.11
C ASP A 6 -4.57 3.76 18.66
N SER A 7 -4.32 3.13 19.82
CA SER A 7 -5.23 2.31 20.64
C SER A 7 -6.66 2.17 20.06
N PRO A 8 -6.86 1.29 19.06
CA PRO A 8 -8.10 1.27 18.30
C PRO A 8 -9.24 0.74 19.18
N SER A 9 -10.41 1.34 19.05
CA SER A 9 -11.56 0.93 19.85
C SER A 9 -12.06 -0.47 19.49
N ARG A 10 -12.59 -1.15 20.52
CA ARG A 10 -13.00 -2.57 20.46
C ARG A 10 -14.10 -2.86 19.43
N TRP A 11 -14.95 -1.88 19.16
CA TRP A 11 -16.20 -2.06 18.41
C TRP A 11 -16.29 -1.22 17.13
N LEU A 12 -15.58 -0.08 17.02
CA LEU A 12 -15.72 0.77 15.83
C LEU A 12 -15.25 0.06 14.56
N TRP A 13 -14.33 -0.90 14.65
CA TRP A 13 -13.86 -1.62 13.49
C TRP A 13 -15.02 -2.21 12.67
N LEU A 14 -16.07 -2.73 13.31
CA LEU A 14 -17.28 -3.28 12.66
C LEU A 14 -18.02 -2.25 11.81
N VAL A 15 -17.99 -0.98 12.21
CA VAL A 15 -18.64 0.13 11.50
C VAL A 15 -17.71 0.73 10.45
N LYS A 16 -16.41 0.79 10.74
CA LYS A 16 -15.41 1.42 9.85
C LYS A 16 -15.37 0.79 8.47
N TRP A 17 -15.35 -0.55 8.37
CA TRP A 17 -15.20 -1.23 7.09
C TRP A 17 -16.44 -1.05 6.19
N CYS A 18 -17.62 -0.92 6.79
CA CYS A 18 -18.91 -0.97 6.10
C CYS A 18 -19.62 0.39 5.93
N VAL A 19 -19.32 1.39 6.77
CA VAL A 19 -19.99 2.70 6.73
C VAL A 19 -18.98 3.81 6.47
N LEU A 20 -17.92 3.89 7.28
CA LEU A 20 -16.99 5.02 7.21
C LEU A 20 -16.02 4.93 6.03
N ALA A 21 -15.61 3.71 5.64
CA ALA A 21 -14.74 3.50 4.49
C ALA A 21 -15.48 3.51 3.14
N VAL A 22 -16.82 3.42 3.13
CA VAL A 22 -17.62 3.37 1.88
C VAL A 22 -17.38 4.56 0.96
N PRO A 23 -17.34 5.82 1.44
CA PRO A 23 -17.08 6.95 0.57
C PRO A 23 -15.72 6.91 -0.13
N HIS A 24 -14.74 6.18 0.43
CA HIS A 24 -13.42 6.04 -0.19
C HIS A 24 -13.41 5.03 -1.35
N TYR A 25 -14.26 3.99 -1.33
CA TYR A 25 -14.19 2.92 -2.33
C TYR A 25 -14.44 3.41 -3.76
N PRO A 26 -15.51 4.19 -4.08
CA PRO A 26 -15.75 4.64 -5.45
C PRO A 26 -14.60 5.48 -6.00
N ILE A 27 -14.03 6.36 -5.16
CA ILE A 27 -12.93 7.24 -5.57
C ILE A 27 -11.65 6.44 -5.77
N LEU A 28 -11.31 5.55 -4.84
CA LEU A 28 -10.15 4.68 -4.97
C LEU A 28 -10.28 3.76 -6.19
N ILE A 29 -11.46 3.20 -6.46
CA ILE A 29 -11.70 2.40 -7.66
C ILE A 29 -11.41 3.24 -8.91
N GLY A 30 -11.97 4.45 -9.01
CA GLY A 30 -11.68 5.36 -10.13
C GLY A 30 -10.19 5.67 -10.28
N LEU A 31 -9.49 5.95 -9.17
CA LEU A 31 -8.05 6.21 -9.16
C LEU A 31 -7.24 4.97 -9.59
N TYR A 32 -7.61 3.78 -9.13
CA TYR A 32 -6.97 2.52 -9.49
C TYR A 32 -7.27 2.08 -10.92
N LEU A 33 -8.34 2.57 -11.56
CA LEU A 33 -8.56 2.42 -13.00
C LEU A 33 -7.62 3.32 -13.83
N ILE A 34 -7.30 4.51 -13.33
CA ILE A 34 -6.37 5.45 -13.98
C ILE A 34 -4.90 5.01 -13.75
N PHE A 35 -4.58 4.44 -12.60
CA PHE A 35 -3.23 4.00 -12.21
C PHE A 35 -2.49 3.09 -13.22
N PRO A 36 -3.09 2.04 -13.83
CA PRO A 36 -2.41 1.26 -14.85
C PRO A 36 -2.17 2.07 -16.12
N LEU A 37 -3.13 2.93 -16.51
CA LEU A 37 -2.99 3.80 -17.68
C LEU A 37 -1.85 4.81 -17.49
N SER A 38 -1.77 5.46 -16.32
CA SER A 38 -0.66 6.36 -15.98
C SER A 38 0.68 5.63 -15.98
N THR A 39 0.72 4.37 -15.53
CA THR A 39 1.93 3.53 -15.52
C THR A 39 2.40 3.21 -16.95
N VAL A 40 1.48 2.91 -17.87
CA VAL A 40 1.82 2.69 -19.29
C VAL A 40 2.39 3.97 -19.91
N VAL A 41 1.74 5.11 -19.70
CA VAL A 41 2.23 6.42 -20.19
C VAL A 41 3.60 6.75 -19.59
N ALA A 42 3.79 6.50 -18.29
CA ALA A 42 5.08 6.67 -17.63
C ALA A 42 6.15 5.73 -18.21
N GLY A 43 5.81 4.47 -18.51
CA GLY A 43 6.71 3.51 -19.12
C GLY A 43 7.20 3.94 -20.50
N VAL A 44 6.31 4.46 -21.34
CA VAL A 44 6.66 5.06 -22.64
C VAL A 44 7.58 6.26 -22.43
N ALA A 45 7.24 7.18 -21.51
CA ALA A 45 8.07 8.35 -21.23
C ALA A 45 9.48 7.96 -20.73
N ILE A 46 9.59 6.96 -19.84
CA ILE A 46 10.86 6.46 -19.32
C ILE A 46 11.69 5.80 -20.42
N LEU A 47 11.05 5.06 -21.34
CA LEU A 47 11.75 4.41 -22.45
C LEU A 47 12.49 5.43 -23.34
N PHE A 48 11.86 6.57 -23.63
CA PHE A 48 12.45 7.61 -24.48
C PHE A 48 13.34 8.60 -23.71
N THR A 49 12.97 8.98 -22.49
CA THR A 49 13.63 10.08 -21.76
C THR A 49 14.51 9.63 -20.60
N GLY A 50 14.38 8.38 -20.14
CA GLY A 50 15.03 7.89 -18.92
C GLY A 50 14.54 8.55 -17.63
N ARG A 51 13.44 9.33 -17.69
CA ARG A 51 12.87 10.07 -16.57
C ARG A 51 11.40 9.74 -16.38
N TYR A 52 10.97 9.62 -15.13
CA TYR A 52 9.57 9.46 -14.77
C TYR A 52 8.88 10.84 -14.81
N PRO A 53 7.78 11.06 -15.56
CA PRO A 53 7.09 12.34 -15.53
C PRO A 53 6.58 12.67 -14.11
N ARG A 54 7.06 13.79 -13.51
CA ARG A 54 6.71 14.19 -12.13
C ARG A 54 5.20 14.16 -11.83
N PRO A 55 4.30 14.70 -12.67
CA PRO A 55 2.87 14.67 -12.37
C PRO A 55 2.29 13.24 -12.26
N LEU A 56 2.78 12.31 -13.09
CA LEU A 56 2.35 10.90 -13.04
C LEU A 56 2.93 10.20 -11.80
N PHE A 57 4.16 10.53 -11.43
CA PHE A 57 4.79 10.02 -10.22
C PHE A 57 4.02 10.45 -8.97
N ASP A 58 3.75 11.75 -8.84
CA ASP A 58 3.04 12.32 -7.70
C ASP A 58 1.61 11.77 -7.59
N PHE A 59 0.93 11.60 -8.73
CA PHE A 59 -0.36 10.92 -8.80
C PHE A 59 -0.27 9.47 -8.29
N ASN A 60 0.61 8.65 -8.86
CA ASN A 60 0.70 7.23 -8.51
C ASN A 60 1.12 7.03 -7.05
N VAL A 61 2.09 7.81 -6.55
CA VAL A 61 2.47 7.78 -5.13
C VAL A 61 1.31 8.24 -4.25
N GLY A 62 0.56 9.26 -4.68
CA GLY A 62 -0.64 9.72 -3.99
C GLY A 62 -1.72 8.66 -3.86
N VAL A 63 -1.97 7.88 -4.91
CA VAL A 63 -2.93 6.75 -4.90
C VAL A 63 -2.48 5.68 -3.91
N LEU A 64 -1.20 5.29 -3.96
CA LEU A 64 -0.62 4.32 -3.03
C LEU A 64 -0.69 4.82 -1.58
N ARG A 65 -0.37 6.10 -1.33
CA ARG A 65 -0.46 6.72 -0.02
C ARG A 65 -1.88 6.74 0.53
N TRP A 66 -2.86 7.09 -0.30
CA TRP A 66 -4.25 7.12 0.13
C TRP A 66 -4.76 5.70 0.41
N SER A 67 -4.43 4.74 -0.45
CA SER A 67 -4.72 3.32 -0.20
C SER A 67 -4.15 2.86 1.14
N TRP A 68 -2.91 3.26 1.46
CA TRP A 68 -2.27 2.95 2.74
C TRP A 68 -3.00 3.58 3.94
N ARG A 69 -3.43 4.84 3.82
CA ARG A 69 -4.21 5.52 4.86
C ARG A 69 -5.52 4.79 5.17
N VAL A 70 -6.27 4.44 4.13
CA VAL A 70 -7.52 3.68 4.27
C VAL A 70 -7.24 2.31 4.88
N MET A 71 -6.13 1.68 4.51
CA MET A 71 -5.74 0.38 5.04
C MET A 71 -5.24 0.41 6.49
N ASN A 72 -4.77 1.55 7.02
CA ASN A 72 -4.55 1.73 8.45
C ASN A 72 -5.86 1.94 9.21
N PHE A 73 -6.79 2.68 8.61
CA PHE A 73 -8.07 2.97 9.22
C PHE A 73 -8.97 1.73 9.34
N ARG A 74 -9.00 0.87 8.32
CA ARG A 74 -9.77 -0.40 8.28
C ARG A 74 -8.84 -1.62 8.21
N PHE A 75 -9.38 -2.83 8.16
CA PHE A 75 -8.58 -4.02 7.84
C PHE A 75 -7.82 -3.88 6.52
N PRO A 76 -6.66 -4.53 6.34
CA PRO A 76 -5.96 -5.41 7.28
C PRO A 76 -5.35 -4.76 8.52
N MET A 77 -4.99 -3.47 8.55
CA MET A 77 -4.20 -2.95 9.67
C MET A 77 -5.06 -2.53 10.87
N ASN A 78 -6.16 -1.82 10.63
CA ASN A 78 -7.07 -1.29 11.66
C ASN A 78 -6.32 -0.73 12.90
N SER A 79 -5.25 0.01 12.64
CA SER A 79 -4.28 0.53 13.61
C SER A 79 -4.64 1.90 14.17
N THR A 80 -5.55 2.62 13.51
CA THR A 80 -6.00 3.95 13.91
C THR A 80 -7.51 4.12 13.76
N ASP A 81 -8.11 4.87 14.69
CA ASP A 81 -9.51 5.32 14.62
C ASP A 81 -9.66 6.67 13.91
N GLN A 82 -8.56 7.34 13.55
CA GLN A 82 -8.58 8.63 12.87
C GLN A 82 -9.10 8.49 11.43
N TYR A 83 -10.10 9.30 11.07
CA TYR A 83 -10.73 9.22 9.74
C TYR A 83 -9.78 9.68 8.62
N PRO A 84 -9.57 8.87 7.56
CA PRO A 84 -8.59 9.20 6.53
C PRO A 84 -9.05 10.37 5.65
N PRO A 85 -8.22 11.42 5.48
CA PRO A 85 -8.56 12.57 4.66
C PRO A 85 -8.59 12.21 3.16
N PHE A 86 -9.52 12.82 2.42
CA PHE A 86 -9.65 12.71 0.96
C PHE A 86 -8.59 13.55 0.24
N THR A 87 -7.35 13.07 0.25
CA THR A 87 -6.24 13.76 -0.39
C THR A 87 -5.26 12.75 -0.95
N LEU A 88 -4.52 13.16 -1.99
CA LEU A 88 -3.37 12.43 -2.52
C LEU A 88 -2.06 12.90 -1.87
N ALA A 89 -2.05 14.09 -1.27
CA ALA A 89 -0.86 14.68 -0.66
C ALA A 89 -0.40 13.91 0.60
N SER A 90 0.87 14.09 0.95
CA SER A 90 1.38 13.66 2.27
C SER A 90 0.73 14.50 3.38
N ARG A 91 0.49 13.84 4.51
CA ARG A 91 -0.17 14.38 5.71
C ARG A 91 0.68 13.96 6.90
N PRO A 92 1.63 14.80 7.36
CA PRO A 92 2.52 14.45 8.48
C PRO A 92 1.78 14.21 9.80
N ASP A 93 0.59 14.79 9.91
CA ASP A 93 -0.36 14.71 11.02
C ASP A 93 -1.10 13.38 11.12
N TYR A 94 -1.11 12.57 10.05
CA TYR A 94 -1.84 11.30 10.01
C TYR A 94 -0.90 10.10 10.22
N PRO A 95 -1.26 9.10 11.04
CA PRO A 95 -0.34 8.01 11.45
C PRO A 95 0.10 7.08 10.30
N GLY A 96 -0.70 6.97 9.24
CA GLY A 96 -0.38 6.17 8.05
C GLY A 96 0.16 7.00 6.89
N ASP A 97 1.48 7.13 6.74
CA ASP A 97 2.09 7.79 5.56
C ASP A 97 3.02 6.87 4.76
N LEU A 98 2.95 7.03 3.44
CA LEU A 98 3.83 6.38 2.48
C LEU A 98 4.65 7.45 1.76
N GLN A 99 5.96 7.26 1.80
CA GLN A 99 6.92 8.06 1.07
C GLN A 99 7.71 7.15 0.13
N VAL A 100 7.86 7.63 -1.09
CA VAL A 100 8.64 7.00 -2.16
C VAL A 100 9.48 8.11 -2.74
N ASP A 101 10.80 8.01 -2.66
CA ASP A 101 11.66 9.06 -3.19
C ASP A 101 11.62 9.05 -4.72
N TYR A 102 11.56 10.25 -5.29
CA TYR A 102 11.53 10.43 -6.73
C TYR A 102 12.87 10.01 -7.36
N PRO A 103 12.87 9.09 -8.34
CA PRO A 103 14.10 8.70 -9.02
C PRO A 103 14.52 9.76 -10.05
N GLU A 104 15.73 10.31 -9.93
CA GLU A 104 16.22 11.32 -10.88
C GLU A 104 16.45 10.75 -12.28
N ARG A 105 16.90 9.50 -12.37
CA ARG A 105 17.12 8.76 -13.61
C ARG A 105 16.74 7.30 -13.40
N LEU A 106 16.07 6.73 -14.40
CA LEU A 106 15.69 5.31 -14.45
C LEU A 106 16.31 4.67 -15.68
N ARG A 107 16.52 3.36 -15.61
CA ARG A 107 17.08 2.58 -16.72
C ARG A 107 16.00 2.34 -17.79
N ASN A 108 16.11 3.06 -18.90
CA ASN A 108 15.07 3.18 -19.94
C ASN A 108 14.59 1.82 -20.47
N TRP A 109 15.53 0.93 -20.84
CA TRP A 109 15.22 -0.39 -21.37
C TRP A 109 14.64 -1.35 -20.32
N ALA A 110 14.88 -1.08 -19.03
CA ALA A 110 14.43 -1.96 -17.97
C ALA A 110 12.90 -2.06 -17.93
N VAL A 111 12.17 -1.03 -18.40
CA VAL A 111 10.70 -1.05 -18.53
C VAL A 111 10.21 -2.30 -19.27
N LEU A 112 10.93 -2.73 -20.33
CA LEU A 112 10.57 -3.88 -21.15
C LEU A 112 10.85 -5.23 -20.49
N VAL A 113 11.64 -5.26 -19.40
CA VAL A 113 12.04 -6.49 -18.71
C VAL A 113 11.41 -6.59 -17.32
N LYS A 114 11.15 -5.45 -16.68
CA LYS A 114 10.59 -5.36 -15.33
C LYS A 114 9.24 -6.06 -15.20
N TRP A 115 8.37 -5.96 -16.20
CA TRP A 115 7.06 -6.62 -16.15
C TRP A 115 7.19 -8.15 -16.08
N LEU A 116 8.18 -8.73 -16.78
CA LEU A 116 8.48 -10.16 -16.72
C LEU A 116 9.05 -10.55 -15.33
N LEU A 117 10.00 -9.77 -14.82
CA LEU A 117 10.59 -10.00 -13.49
C LEU A 117 9.57 -9.80 -12.35
N ALA A 118 8.53 -9.01 -12.58
CA ALA A 118 7.47 -8.79 -11.62
C ALA A 118 6.50 -9.98 -11.52
N ILE A 119 6.39 -10.85 -12.53
CA ILE A 119 5.42 -11.96 -12.54
C ILE A 119 5.53 -12.83 -11.27
N PRO A 120 6.72 -13.33 -10.87
CA PRO A 120 6.85 -14.12 -9.64
C PRO A 120 6.38 -13.38 -8.38
N GLN A 121 6.69 -12.07 -8.28
CA GLN A 121 6.30 -11.24 -7.13
C GLN A 121 4.79 -11.02 -7.09
N ILE A 122 4.17 -10.75 -8.25
CA ILE A 122 2.73 -10.58 -8.38
C ILE A 122 2.01 -11.88 -8.00
N LEU A 123 2.45 -13.02 -8.53
CA LEU A 123 1.86 -14.32 -8.22
C LEU A 123 1.92 -14.64 -6.72
N LEU A 124 3.05 -14.38 -6.07
CA LEU A 124 3.18 -14.57 -4.63
C LEU A 124 2.31 -13.57 -3.84
N CYS A 125 2.21 -12.31 -4.27
CA CYS A 125 1.31 -11.35 -3.63
C CYS A 125 -0.16 -11.79 -3.72
N TRP A 126 -0.56 -12.37 -4.84
CA TRP A 126 -1.90 -12.90 -5.06
C TRP A 126 -2.16 -14.16 -4.23
N SER A 127 -1.20 -15.08 -4.15
CA SER A 127 -1.34 -16.30 -3.34
C SER A 127 -1.42 -16.03 -1.84
N MET A 128 -0.88 -14.89 -1.38
CA MET A 128 -0.96 -14.46 0.02
C MET A 128 -2.26 -13.73 0.38
N GLU A 129 -3.13 -13.43 -0.60
CA GLU A 129 -4.42 -12.80 -0.34
C GLU A 129 -5.33 -13.61 0.62
N PRO A 130 -5.55 -14.92 0.45
CA PRO A 130 -6.33 -15.72 1.39
C PRO A 130 -5.70 -15.75 2.80
N LEU A 131 -4.38 -15.79 2.88
CA LEU A 131 -3.67 -15.70 4.17
C LEU A 131 -3.92 -14.34 4.83
N LEU A 132 -3.86 -13.25 4.07
CA LEU A 132 -4.14 -11.91 4.57
C LEU A 132 -5.59 -11.82 5.10
N GLN A 133 -6.56 -12.37 4.38
CA GLN A 133 -7.96 -12.44 4.82
C GLN A 133 -8.12 -13.24 6.11
N LEU A 134 -7.47 -14.40 6.22
CA LEU A 134 -7.48 -15.20 7.45
C LEU A 134 -6.87 -14.43 8.63
N LEU A 135 -5.71 -13.78 8.43
CA LEU A 135 -5.08 -12.94 9.45
C LEU A 135 -5.96 -11.76 9.85
N CYS A 136 -6.71 -11.16 8.92
CA CYS A 136 -7.68 -10.11 9.23
C CYS A 136 -8.80 -10.63 10.15
N VAL A 137 -9.33 -11.82 9.89
CA VAL A 137 -10.37 -12.42 10.72
C VAL A 137 -9.82 -12.74 12.11
N ILE A 138 -8.61 -13.30 12.20
CA ILE A 138 -7.95 -13.55 13.49
C ILE A 138 -7.74 -12.23 14.24
N ALA A 139 -7.31 -11.17 13.54
CA ALA A 139 -7.13 -9.84 14.12
C ALA A 139 -8.43 -9.24 14.64
N ALA A 140 -9.52 -9.40 13.90
CA ALA A 140 -10.85 -8.99 14.32
C ALA A 140 -11.30 -9.70 15.59
N VAL A 141 -11.16 -11.04 15.63
CA VAL A 141 -11.53 -11.86 16.79
C VAL A 141 -10.66 -11.50 18.00
N SER A 142 -9.35 -11.33 17.82
CA SER A 142 -8.46 -10.89 18.89
C SER A 142 -8.88 -9.53 19.44
N LEU A 143 -9.15 -8.55 18.57
CA LEU A 143 -9.58 -7.22 19.00
C LEU A 143 -10.91 -7.25 19.77
N LEU A 144 -11.86 -8.10 19.36
CA LEU A 144 -13.11 -8.32 20.10
C LEU A 144 -12.86 -8.89 21.50
N CYS A 145 -12.08 -9.98 21.59
CA CYS A 145 -11.83 -10.70 22.84
C CYS A 145 -10.93 -9.91 23.80
N THR A 146 -9.79 -9.40 23.32
CA THR A 146 -8.71 -8.84 24.16
C THR A 146 -8.56 -7.33 24.07
N ALA A 147 -9.37 -6.63 23.26
CA ALA A 147 -9.24 -5.20 23.00
C ALA A 147 -7.90 -4.77 22.38
N THR A 148 -7.09 -5.72 21.92
CA THR A 148 -5.74 -5.48 21.45
C THR A 148 -5.41 -6.39 20.26
N ILE A 149 -4.58 -5.89 19.35
CA ILE A 149 -4.00 -6.65 18.25
C ILE A 149 -2.64 -7.16 18.74
N PRO A 150 -2.40 -8.49 18.84
CA PRO A 150 -1.12 -9.05 19.21
C PRO A 150 0.05 -8.46 18.40
N PRO A 151 1.13 -8.00 19.05
CA PRO A 151 2.25 -7.35 18.35
C PRO A 151 2.83 -8.19 17.20
N GLY A 152 3.04 -9.50 17.42
CA GLY A 152 3.58 -10.37 16.38
C GLY A 152 2.67 -10.53 15.15
N MET A 153 1.35 -10.42 15.32
CA MET A 153 0.40 -10.45 14.20
C MET A 153 0.41 -9.12 13.45
N PHE A 154 0.50 -7.99 14.16
CA PHE A 154 0.67 -6.69 13.54
C PHE A 154 1.97 -6.60 12.74
N ASP A 155 3.09 -7.05 13.31
CA ASP A 155 4.40 -7.07 12.66
C ASP A 155 4.36 -7.90 11.36
N LEU A 156 3.64 -9.04 11.39
CA LEU A 156 3.42 -9.88 10.22
C LEU A 156 2.58 -9.16 9.15
N LEU A 157 1.43 -8.60 9.52
CA LEU A 157 0.56 -7.86 8.60
C LEU A 157 1.29 -6.68 7.97
N LEU A 158 2.03 -5.92 8.77
CA LEU A 158 2.83 -4.79 8.33
C LEU A 158 3.97 -5.24 7.41
N GLY A 159 4.64 -6.36 7.72
CA GLY A 159 5.68 -6.95 6.89
C GLY A 159 5.18 -7.39 5.52
N ILE A 160 4.02 -8.06 5.46
CA ILE A 160 3.34 -8.46 4.21
C ILE A 160 2.99 -7.22 3.39
N VAL A 161 2.37 -6.24 4.02
CA VAL A 161 1.94 -5.02 3.33
C VAL A 161 3.12 -4.21 2.84
N ARG A 162 4.19 -4.03 3.63
CA ARG A 162 5.43 -3.37 3.18
C ARG A 162 6.00 -4.04 1.94
N TRP A 163 6.03 -5.36 1.92
CA TRP A 163 6.48 -6.10 0.75
C TRP A 163 5.57 -5.88 -0.47
N ARG A 164 4.24 -5.93 -0.31
CA ARG A 164 3.29 -5.61 -1.39
C ARG A 164 3.47 -4.19 -1.95
N TYR A 165 3.73 -3.21 -1.09
CA TYR A 165 4.00 -1.83 -1.54
C TYR A 165 5.34 -1.69 -2.26
N ARG A 166 6.39 -2.42 -1.85
CA ARG A 166 7.63 -2.49 -2.65
C ARG A 166 7.38 -3.08 -4.04
N VAL A 167 6.59 -4.15 -4.13
CA VAL A 167 6.20 -4.76 -5.40
C VAL A 167 5.39 -3.76 -6.24
N ALA A 168 4.42 -3.06 -5.66
CA ALA A 168 3.62 -2.04 -6.35
C ALA A 168 4.49 -0.89 -6.91
N VAL A 169 5.45 -0.40 -6.13
CA VAL A 169 6.41 0.64 -6.57
C VAL A 169 7.31 0.14 -7.71
N TYR A 170 7.75 -1.11 -7.66
CA TYR A 170 8.53 -1.73 -8.73
C TYR A 170 7.72 -1.91 -10.03
N VAL A 171 6.52 -2.48 -9.92
CA VAL A 171 5.60 -2.72 -11.04
C VAL A 171 5.15 -1.42 -11.70
N SER A 172 4.94 -0.36 -10.91
CA SER A 172 4.61 0.98 -11.41
C SER A 172 5.81 1.78 -11.91
N LEU A 173 6.98 1.13 -12.04
CA LEU A 173 8.22 1.67 -12.63
C LEU A 173 8.87 2.80 -11.84
N MET A 174 8.46 3.02 -10.58
CA MET A 174 9.00 4.10 -9.73
C MET A 174 10.40 3.80 -9.19
N ARG A 175 10.83 2.54 -9.19
CA ARG A 175 12.16 2.11 -8.76
C ARG A 175 12.71 1.03 -9.69
N ASP A 176 14.03 1.04 -9.89
CA ASP A 176 14.77 0.04 -10.67
C ASP A 176 15.19 -1.18 -9.86
N GLU A 177 15.35 -1.02 -8.55
CA GLU A 177 15.79 -2.07 -7.64
C GLU A 177 14.71 -3.15 -7.50
N TYR A 178 15.11 -4.40 -7.75
CA TYR A 178 14.22 -5.54 -7.60
C TYR A 178 13.86 -5.76 -6.13
N PRO A 179 12.57 -5.88 -5.76
CA PRO A 179 12.18 -6.05 -4.37
C PRO A 179 12.67 -7.39 -3.83
N PRO A 180 13.30 -7.44 -2.64
CA PRO A 180 13.71 -8.72 -2.05
C PRO A 180 12.47 -9.53 -1.63
N PHE A 181 12.53 -10.86 -1.78
CA PHE A 181 11.51 -11.81 -1.29
C PHE A 181 11.60 -11.98 0.23
N ARG A 182 11.44 -10.89 0.97
CA ARG A 182 11.44 -10.90 2.43
C ARG A 182 10.33 -10.01 2.96
N MET A 183 9.69 -10.45 4.04
CA MET A 183 8.78 -9.64 4.84
C MET A 183 9.63 -8.87 5.85
N ASP A 184 9.57 -7.54 5.84
CA ASP A 184 10.31 -6.75 6.83
C ASP A 184 9.43 -6.61 8.07
N LEU A 185 9.57 -7.56 9.00
CA LEU A 185 8.79 -7.66 10.25
C LEU A 185 9.11 -6.55 11.28
N GLY A 186 9.75 -5.45 10.86
CA GLY A 186 10.35 -4.49 11.78
C GLY A 186 11.54 -5.14 12.50
N ALA A 187 12.72 -4.53 12.44
CA ALA A 187 13.74 -4.90 13.41
C ALA A 187 13.20 -4.51 14.80
N ARG A 188 13.18 -5.48 15.73
CA ARG A 188 13.16 -5.15 17.15
C ARG A 188 14.47 -4.46 17.51
#